data_AF-A0A2P7SA23-F1
#
_entry.id   AF-A0A2P7SA23-F1
#
_cell.length_a   1.000
_cell.length_b   1.000
_cell.length_c   1.000
_cell.angle_alpha   90.00
_cell.angle_beta   90.00
_cell.angle_gamma   90.00
#
_symmetry.space_group_name_H-M   'P 1'
#
loop_
_entity.id
_entity.type
_entity.pdbx_description
1 polymer ?
#
loop_
_entity_poly.entity_id
_entity_poly.type
_entity_poly.pdbx_seq_one_letter_code
_entity_poly.pdbx_strand_id
1 'polypeptide(L)' 'MTRQHAGVEPAASRRQGASDPLGPNSEIGRKLKQYYDELLSDEVPDRFSQLLSQLEQAEPLQKKEG' A
#
# COMPACT_ATOMS: atom_id res chain seq x y z
N MET A 1 -52.61 3.39 20.75
CA MET A 1 -52.78 2.92 19.36
C MET A 1 -51.47 3.06 18.62
N THR A 2 -51.09 1.96 17.97
CA THR A 2 -49.92 1.66 17.15
C THR A 2 -49.67 2.65 16.00
N ARG A 3 -48.41 3.02 15.75
CA ARG A 3 -47.75 2.70 14.46
C ARG A 3 -46.23 2.85 14.51
N GLN A 4 -45.59 1.69 14.49
CA GLN A 4 -44.24 1.45 14.04
C GLN A 4 -44.15 1.79 12.54
N HIS A 5 -43.14 2.56 12.15
CA HIS A 5 -42.56 2.56 10.80
C HIS A 5 -41.07 2.27 11.03
N ALA A 6 -40.65 1.01 11.08
CA ALA A 6 -40.33 0.17 9.92
C ALA A 6 -39.33 0.85 8.97
N GLY A 7 -38.05 0.58 9.27
CA GLY A 7 -36.96 0.32 8.32
C GLY A 7 -36.96 1.07 6.98
N VAL A 8 -36.11 2.08 6.91
CA VAL A 8 -35.23 2.25 5.75
C VAL A 8 -33.83 2.42 6.32
N GLU A 9 -33.10 1.31 6.46
CA GLU A 9 -31.66 1.38 6.59
C GLU A 9 -31.12 1.87 5.24
N PRO A 10 -30.39 2.99 5.16
CA PRO A 10 -29.61 3.29 3.97
C PRO A 10 -28.45 2.27 3.93
N ALA A 11 -28.73 1.12 3.32
CA ALA A 11 -27.71 0.21 2.87
C ALA A 11 -26.78 0.97 1.90
N ALA A 12 -25.49 0.97 2.25
CA ALA A 12 -24.37 1.35 1.39
C ALA A 12 -24.11 2.85 1.11
N SER A 13 -24.23 3.73 2.10
CA SER A 13 -23.53 5.03 2.05
C SER A 13 -22.67 5.31 3.28
N ARG A 14 -21.89 4.31 3.72
CA ARG A 14 -20.84 4.50 4.74
C ARG A 14 -19.54 3.79 4.35
N ARG A 15 -19.04 4.12 3.16
CA ARG A 15 -17.59 4.14 2.88
C ARG A 15 -17.09 5.57 2.61
N GLN A 16 -17.87 6.57 3.03
CA GLN A 16 -17.39 7.94 3.20
C GLN A 16 -16.77 7.99 4.60
N GLY A 17 -15.44 7.95 4.71
CA GLY A 17 -14.79 8.18 5.99
C GLY A 17 -13.73 7.18 6.43
N ALA A 18 -13.03 6.49 5.52
CA ALA A 18 -11.58 6.61 5.70
C ALA A 18 -11.29 8.03 5.20
N SER A 19 -11.25 9.01 6.11
CA SER A 19 -10.63 10.29 5.80
C SER A 19 -9.34 9.94 5.07
N ASP A 20 -9.17 10.42 3.82
CA ASP A 20 -7.92 10.22 3.10
C ASP A 20 -6.80 10.52 4.11
N PRO A 21 -5.85 9.60 4.34
CA PRO A 21 -4.84 9.75 5.38
C PRO A 21 -4.08 11.08 5.26
N LEU A 22 -4.11 11.70 4.08
CA LEU A 22 -3.48 12.97 3.78
C LEU A 22 -4.42 14.18 3.89
N GLY A 23 -5.72 13.97 4.12
CA GLY A 23 -6.73 15.02 4.34
C GLY A 23 -6.73 16.05 3.20
N PRO A 24 -6.53 17.35 3.46
CA PRO A 24 -6.41 18.36 2.40
C PRO A 24 -5.33 18.07 1.33
N ASN A 25 -4.32 17.25 1.66
CA ASN A 25 -3.24 16.87 0.75
C ASN A 25 -3.54 15.59 -0.06
N SER A 26 -4.78 15.10 -0.04
CA SER A 26 -5.24 13.92 -0.80
C SER A 26 -4.76 13.93 -2.27
N GLU A 27 -4.91 15.09 -2.92
CA GLU A 27 -4.55 15.26 -4.34
C GLU A 27 -3.04 15.21 -4.56
N ILE A 28 -2.25 15.66 -3.59
CA ILE A 28 -0.79 15.55 -3.64
C ILE A 28 -0.39 14.07 -3.54
N GLY A 29 -0.99 13.33 -2.61
CA GLY A 29 -0.75 11.89 -2.47
C GLY A 29 -1.10 11.09 -3.72
N ARG A 30 -2.25 11.40 -4.35
CA ARG A 30 -2.66 10.78 -5.61
C ARG A 30 -1.67 11.04 -6.74
N LYS A 31 -1.20 12.28 -6.88
CA LYS A 31 -0.20 12.65 -7.90
C LYS A 31 1.15 11.98 -7.66
N LEU A 32 1.59 11.92 -6.40
CA LEU A 32 2.82 11.20 -6.05
C LEU A 32 2.70 9.71 -6.39
N LYS A 33 1.58 9.08 -6.02
CA LYS A 33 1.32 7.68 -6.38
C LYS A 33 1.36 7.47 -7.89
N GLN A 34 0.66 8.30 -8.67
CA GLN A 34 0.70 8.21 -10.14
C GLN A 34 2.13 8.32 -10.68
N TYR A 35 2.91 9.29 -10.21
CA TYR A 35 4.28 9.50 -10.65
C TYR A 35 5.20 8.30 -10.32
N TYR A 36 5.07 7.72 -9.12
CA TYR A 36 5.88 6.57 -8.73
C TYR A 36 5.38 5.26 -9.35
N ASP A 37 4.08 5.08 -9.58
CA ASP A 37 3.52 3.91 -10.27
C ASP A 37 4.07 3.82 -11.71
N GLU A 38 4.23 4.96 -12.39
CA GLU A 38 4.87 5.05 -13.71
C GLU A 38 6.36 4.66 -13.63
N LEU A 39 7.09 5.17 -12.63
CA LEU A 39 8.52 4.85 -12.44
C LEU A 39 8.77 3.39 -12.02
N LEU A 40 7.84 2.80 -11.26
CA LEU A 40 7.89 1.39 -10.84
C LEU A 40 7.50 0.42 -11.97
N SER A 41 6.98 0.94 -13.09
CA SER A 41 6.66 0.12 -14.27
C SER A 41 7.88 -0.27 -15.10
N ASP A 42 8.99 0.45 -14.91
CA ASP A 42 10.26 0.15 -15.55
C ASP A 42 10.89 -1.12 -14.95
N GLU A 43 11.61 -1.87 -15.78
CA GLU A 43 12.30 -3.08 -15.36
C GLU A 43 13.29 -2.80 -14.22
N VAL A 44 13.28 -3.66 -13.20
CA VAL A 44 14.22 -3.55 -12.08
C VAL A 44 15.66 -3.77 -12.60
N PRO A 45 16.58 -2.81 -12.42
CA PRO A 45 17.95 -2.95 -12.94
C PRO A 45 18.73 -4.14 -12.38
N ASP A 46 19.51 -4.80 -13.25
CA ASP A 46 20.41 -5.93 -12.91
C ASP A 46 21.37 -5.66 -11.76
N ARG A 47 21.73 -4.38 -11.54
CA ARG A 47 22.60 -3.96 -10.44
C ARG A 47 22.04 -4.38 -9.08
N PHE A 48 20.71 -4.39 -8.90
CA PHE A 48 20.10 -4.84 -7.66
C PHE A 48 20.36 -6.33 -7.42
N SER A 49 20.17 -7.16 -8.44
CA SER A 49 20.47 -8.59 -8.38
C SER A 49 21.95 -8.85 -8.08
N GLN A 50 22.86 -8.09 -8.72
CA GLN A 50 24.30 -8.20 -8.46
C GLN A 50 24.68 -7.83 -7.02
N LEU A 51 24.06 -6.80 -6.46
CA LEU A 51 24.29 -6.37 -5.08
C LEU A 51 23.73 -7.40 -4.09
N LEU A 52 22.56 -7.99 -4.38
CA LEU A 52 21.99 -9.07 -3.58
C LEU A 52 22.90 -10.31 -3.60
N SER A 53 23.42 -10.72 -4.76
CA SER A 53 24.39 -11.82 -4.84
C SER A 53 25.70 -11.53 -4.09
N GLN A 54 26.18 -10.28 -4.13
CA GLN A 54 27.35 -9.88 -3.34
C GLN A 54 27.07 -9.92 -1.84
N LEU A 55 25.87 -9.52 -1.42
CA LEU A 55 25.44 -9.58 -0.03
C LEU A 55 25.39 -11.05 0.45
N GLU A 56 24.78 -11.95 -0.33
CA GLU A 56 24.73 -13.38 -0.01
C GLU A 56 26.12 -14.02 0.12
N GLN A 57 27.08 -13.58 -0.69
CA GLN A 57 28.48 -14.05 -0.61
C GLN A 57 29.25 -13.47 0.57
N ALA A 58 28.92 -12.23 0.96
CA ALA A 58 29.58 -11.51 2.05
C ALA A 58 28.96 -11.79 3.41
N GLU A 59 27.71 -12.26 3.46
CA GLU A 59 27.11 -12.73 4.69
C GLU A 59 27.95 -13.90 5.22
N PRO A 60 28.57 -13.76 6.40
CA PRO A 60 29.19 -14.90 7.02
C PRO A 60 28.07 -15.92 7.20
N LEU A 61 28.27 -17.14 6.69
CA LEU A 61 27.50 -18.30 7.10
C LEU A 61 27.58 -18.33 8.63
N GLN A 62 26.63 -17.68 9.31
CA GLN A 62 26.42 -17.88 10.72
C GLN A 62 25.95 -19.32 10.80
N LYS A 63 26.95 -20.19 10.92
CA LYS A 63 26.94 -21.43 11.66
C LYS A 63 25.54 -22.04 11.67
N LYS A 64 25.36 -22.97 10.74
CA LYS A 64 24.67 -24.22 11.03
C LYS A 64 25.44 -24.94 12.16
N GLU A 65 25.40 -24.37 13.36
CA GLU A 65 25.49 -25.05 14.65
C GLU A 65 24.00 -25.24 15.00
N GLY A 66 23.44 -26.43 14.86
CA GLY A 66 23.65 -27.50 15.84
C GLY A 66 22.56 -27.37 16.89
#